data_AF-A0A976JMF2-F1
#
_entry.id   AF-A0A976JMF2-F1
#
_cell.length_a   1.000
_cell.length_b   1.000
_cell.length_c   1.000
_cell.angle_alpha   90.00
_cell.angle_beta   90.00
_cell.angle_gamma   90.00
#
_symmetry.space_group_name_H-M   'P 1'
#
loop_
_entity.id
_entity.type
_entity.pdbx_description
1 polymer ?
#
loop_
_entity_poly.entity_id
_entity_poly.type
_entity_poly.pdbx_seq_one_letter_code
_entity_poly.pdbx_strand_id
1 'polypeptide(L)'
;SEEIPPNVDEILLFHHENPEGSGFPKGLNADRIPALCAVFNVAHAFVNEMYRVDFDTTEIPHILMHLKKRFSTGQYLNAMIGLVESLDPMTNIINKVQS
;
A
#
# COMPACT_ATOMS: atom_id res chain seq x y z
N SER A 1 12.10 9.64 27.16
CA SER A 1 11.28 9.81 25.93
C SER A 1 11.46 8.55 25.11
N GLU A 2 10.39 7.95 24.61
CA GLU A 2 10.55 6.93 23.57
C GLU A 2 11.16 7.62 22.34
N GLU A 3 12.22 7.05 21.77
CA GLU A 3 12.81 7.55 20.54
C GLU A 3 11.84 7.35 19.38
N ILE A 4 11.69 8.37 18.54
CA ILE A 4 10.88 8.27 17.32
C ILE A 4 11.56 7.23 16.41
N PRO A 5 10.81 6.28 15.84
CA PRO A 5 11.36 5.32 14.89
C PRO A 5 12.13 6.02 13.75
N PRO A 6 13.22 5.43 13.26
CA PRO A 6 13.97 6.03 12.16
C PRO A 6 13.09 6.18 10.90
N ASN A 7 13.40 7.19 10.08
CA ASN A 7 12.76 7.48 8.78
C ASN A 7 11.26 7.87 8.84
N VAL A 8 10.74 8.21 10.03
CA VAL A 8 9.39 8.79 10.15
C VAL A 8 9.29 10.14 9.42
N ASP A 9 10.36 10.92 9.42
CA ASP A 9 10.49 12.18 8.68
C ASP A 9 10.35 11.99 7.16
N GLU A 10 10.91 10.93 6.60
CA GLU A 10 10.75 10.59 5.18
C GLU A 10 9.30 10.24 4.83
N ILE A 11 8.64 9.44 5.67
CA ILE A 11 7.22 9.10 5.49
C ILE A 11 6.38 10.37 5.50
N LEU A 12 6.58 11.24 6.50
CA LEU A 12 5.88 12.51 6.59
C LEU A 12 6.10 13.37 5.34
N LEU A 13 7.33 13.42 4.83
CA LEU A 13 7.68 14.25 3.69
C LEU A 13 7.15 13.69 2.36
N PHE A 14 7.12 12.37 2.16
CA PHE A 14 6.90 11.76 0.84
C PHE A 14 5.63 10.92 0.70
N HIS A 15 4.77 10.83 1.72
CA HIS A 15 3.56 9.99 1.60
C HIS A 15 2.52 10.48 0.57
N HIS A 16 2.66 11.71 0.08
CA HIS A 16 1.83 12.25 -1.01
C HIS A 16 2.47 12.13 -2.40
N GLU A 17 3.65 11.52 -2.50
CA GLU A 17 4.24 11.12 -3.78
C GLU A 17 3.47 9.96 -4.41
N ASN A 18 3.59 9.77 -5.72
CA ASN A 18 2.86 8.72 -6.44
C ASN A 18 3.70 8.06 -7.55
N PRO A 19 3.32 6.86 -8.05
CA PRO A 19 4.11 6.14 -9.05
C PRO A 19 4.45 6.97 -10.29
N GLU A 20 3.53 7.83 -10.71
CA GLU A 20 3.62 8.66 -11.91
C GLU A 20 4.54 9.89 -11.73
N GLY A 21 4.99 10.19 -10.50
CA GLY A 21 5.79 11.38 -10.20
C GLY A 21 5.01 12.70 -10.28
N SER A 22 3.68 12.65 -10.29
CA SER A 22 2.79 13.81 -10.27
C SER A 22 2.41 14.25 -8.84
N GLY A 23 2.88 13.50 -7.84
CA GLY A 23 2.70 13.80 -6.43
C GLY A 23 3.57 14.96 -5.95
N PHE A 24 3.51 15.22 -4.65
CA PHE A 24 4.22 16.32 -4.01
C PHE A 24 4.88 15.83 -2.72
N PRO A 25 5.94 16.52 -2.22
CA PRO A 25 6.47 17.82 -2.63
C PRO A 25 7.61 17.81 -3.65
N LYS A 26 8.16 16.66 -4.01
CA LYS A 26 9.33 16.54 -4.90
C LYS A 26 9.01 15.90 -6.25
N GLY A 27 7.84 15.31 -6.43
CA GLY A 27 7.45 14.64 -7.68
C GLY A 27 8.27 13.37 -7.90
N LEU A 28 8.50 12.60 -6.83
CA LEU A 28 9.22 11.33 -6.89
C LEU A 28 8.33 10.29 -7.56
N ASN A 29 8.85 9.62 -8.59
CA ASN A 29 8.19 8.51 -9.25
C ASN A 29 8.54 7.17 -8.58
N ALA A 30 8.00 6.08 -9.12
CA ALA A 30 8.18 4.74 -8.60
C ALA A 30 9.64 4.27 -8.43
N ASP A 31 10.56 4.80 -9.23
CA ASP A 31 11.97 4.43 -9.20
C ASP A 31 12.79 5.23 -8.17
N ARG A 32 12.27 6.37 -7.71
CA ARG A 32 12.99 7.34 -6.87
C ARG A 32 12.44 7.47 -5.45
N ILE A 33 11.21 7.03 -5.21
CA ILE A 33 10.61 7.04 -3.87
C ILE A 33 11.39 6.12 -2.92
N PRO A 34 11.61 6.49 -1.65
CA PRO A 34 12.18 5.56 -0.66
C PRO A 34 11.28 4.34 -0.46
N ALA A 35 11.88 3.16 -0.27
CA ALA A 35 11.13 1.90 -0.16
C ALA A 35 10.10 1.92 0.98
N LEU A 36 10.45 2.48 2.14
CA LEU A 36 9.54 2.59 3.28
C LEU A 36 8.34 3.51 2.98
N CYS A 37 8.55 4.58 2.20
CA CYS A 37 7.46 5.46 1.77
C CYS A 37 6.54 4.75 0.77
N ALA A 38 7.08 3.94 -0.14
CA ALA A 38 6.26 3.12 -1.03
C ALA A 38 5.39 2.12 -0.26
N VAL A 39 5.94 1.47 0.77
CA VAL A 39 5.18 0.60 1.69
C VAL A 39 4.05 1.36 2.38
N PHE A 40 4.35 2.52 2.95
CA PHE A 40 3.35 3.36 3.60
C PHE A 40 2.23 3.77 2.64
N ASN A 41 2.57 4.24 1.43
CA ASN A 41 1.61 4.70 0.44
C ASN A 41 0.69 3.58 -0.06
N VAL A 42 1.23 2.38 -0.28
CA VAL A 42 0.44 1.20 -0.64
C VAL A 42 -0.52 0.82 0.49
N ALA A 43 -0.02 0.72 1.72
CA ALA A 43 -0.85 0.38 2.89
C ALA A 43 -1.95 1.43 3.13
N HIS A 44 -1.60 2.71 3.04
CA HIS A 44 -2.53 3.83 3.18
C HIS A 44 -3.63 3.77 2.10
N ALA A 45 -3.25 3.53 0.83
CA ALA A 45 -4.21 3.38 -0.26
C ALA A 45 -5.16 2.19 -0.03
N PHE A 46 -4.63 1.05 0.42
CA PHE A 46 -5.45 -0.12 0.77
C PHE A 46 -6.45 0.19 1.87
N VAL A 47 -6.02 0.79 2.98
CA VAL A 47 -6.92 1.16 4.09
C VAL A 47 -7.99 2.16 3.66
N ASN A 48 -7.65 3.12 2.81
CA ASN A 48 -8.63 4.07 2.26
C ASN A 48 -9.70 3.39 1.40
N GLU A 49 -9.32 2.39 0.59
CA GLU A 49 -10.29 1.59 -0.17
C GLU A 49 -11.14 0.72 0.76
N MET A 50 -10.54 0.06 1.77
CA MET A 50 -11.30 -0.69 2.78
C MET A 50 -12.31 0.19 3.51
N TYR A 51 -11.95 1.42 3.85
CA TYR A 51 -12.86 2.38 4.48
C TYR A 51 -14.07 2.71 3.60
N ARG A 52 -13.88 2.80 2.27
CA ARG A 52 -14.97 3.10 1.31
C ARG A 52 -16.01 1.98 1.19
N VAL A 53 -15.64 0.77 1.59
CA VAL A 53 -16.50 -0.41 1.57
C VAL A 53 -16.86 -0.87 2.99
N ASP A 54 -16.78 0.04 3.98
CA ASP A 54 -17.09 -0.24 5.39
C ASP A 54 -16.34 -1.46 5.95
N PHE A 55 -15.08 -1.64 5.52
CA PHE A 55 -14.23 -2.77 5.83
C PHE A 55 -14.81 -4.15 5.44
N ASP A 56 -15.69 -4.20 4.43
CA ASP A 56 -16.15 -5.46 3.85
C ASP A 56 -14.97 -6.23 3.22
N THR A 57 -14.56 -7.30 3.90
CA THR A 57 -13.44 -8.15 3.47
C THR A 57 -13.70 -8.89 2.15
N THR A 58 -14.96 -9.00 1.72
CA THR A 58 -15.30 -9.62 0.43
C THR A 58 -14.88 -8.77 -0.77
N GLU A 59 -14.65 -7.47 -0.57
CA GLU A 59 -14.18 -6.53 -1.58
C GLU A 59 -12.64 -6.54 -1.75
N ILE A 60 -11.90 -7.19 -0.84
CA ILE A 60 -10.42 -7.27 -0.89
C ILE A 60 -9.90 -7.70 -2.27
N PRO A 61 -10.42 -8.76 -2.94
CA PRO A 61 -9.93 -9.15 -4.27
C PRO A 61 -10.07 -8.03 -5.32
N HIS A 62 -11.19 -7.29 -5.29
CA HIS A 62 -11.45 -6.19 -6.21
C HIS A 62 -10.53 -4.99 -5.91
N ILE A 63 -10.36 -4.64 -4.64
CA ILE A 63 -9.41 -3.61 -4.19
C ILE A 63 -7.98 -3.96 -4.64
N LEU A 64 -7.53 -5.19 -4.37
CA LEU A 64 -6.20 -5.65 -4.76
C LEU A 64 -5.99 -5.61 -6.28
N MET A 65 -7.01 -5.94 -7.07
CA MET A 65 -6.95 -5.81 -8.53
C MET A 65 -6.66 -4.38 -8.98
N HIS A 66 -7.36 -3.39 -8.41
CA HIS A 66 -7.16 -1.97 -8.75
C HIS A 66 -5.80 -1.45 -8.27
N LEU A 67 -5.41 -1.79 -7.04
CA LEU A 67 -4.13 -1.36 -6.49
C LEU A 67 -2.95 -1.98 -7.23
N LYS A 68 -3.03 -3.26 -7.63
CA LYS A 68 -2.00 -3.92 -8.47
C LYS A 68 -1.80 -3.20 -9.79
N LYS A 69 -2.86 -2.67 -10.40
CA LYS A 69 -2.76 -1.90 -11.64
C LYS A 69 -2.03 -0.58 -11.42
N ARG A 70 -2.38 0.15 -10.35
CA ARG A 70 -1.78 1.46 -10.01
C ARG A 70 -0.32 1.33 -9.56
N PHE A 71 -0.02 0.37 -8.71
CA PHE A 71 1.27 0.19 -8.07
C PHE A 71 2.03 -0.98 -8.71
N SER A 72 2.28 -0.87 -10.02
CA SER A 72 2.81 -1.96 -10.86
C SER A 72 4.30 -1.87 -11.20
N THR A 73 5.01 -0.84 -10.70
CA THR A 73 6.41 -0.57 -11.05
C THR A 73 7.25 -0.13 -9.85
N GLY A 74 8.58 -0.20 -9.99
CA GLY A 74 9.55 0.31 -9.03
C GLY A 74 9.35 -0.18 -7.60
N GLN A 75 9.56 0.69 -6.62
CA GLN A 75 9.40 0.34 -5.20
C GLN A 75 7.95 0.06 -4.81
N TYR A 76 6.99 0.62 -5.54
CA TYR A 76 5.58 0.36 -5.32
C TYR A 76 5.18 -1.08 -5.65
N LEU A 77 5.80 -1.69 -6.68
CA LEU A 77 5.58 -3.11 -6.98
C LEU A 77 6.02 -4.00 -5.82
N ASN A 78 7.20 -3.73 -5.24
CA ASN A 78 7.70 -4.49 -4.09
C ASN A 78 6.76 -4.37 -2.88
N ALA A 79 6.28 -3.15 -2.61
CA ALA A 79 5.31 -2.90 -1.56
C ALA A 79 3.97 -3.62 -1.80
N MET A 80 3.47 -3.65 -3.05
CA MET A 80 2.25 -4.39 -3.40
C MET A 80 2.40 -5.90 -3.23
N ILE A 81 3.56 -6.46 -3.60
CA ILE A 81 3.85 -7.88 -3.38
C ILE A 81 3.77 -8.19 -1.88
N GLY A 82 4.46 -7.39 -1.05
CA GLY A 82 4.42 -7.57 0.41
C GLY A 82 3.01 -7.44 1.00
N LEU A 83 2.19 -6.51 0.49
CA LEU A 83 0.77 -6.41 0.90
C LEU A 83 0.01 -7.71 0.55
N VAL A 84 0.12 -8.20 -0.68
CA VAL A 84 -0.59 -9.42 -1.12
C VAL A 84 -0.16 -10.63 -0.28
N GLU A 85 1.15 -10.82 -0.10
CA GLU A 85 1.69 -11.92 0.71
C GLU A 85 1.23 -11.84 2.18
N SER A 86 1.07 -10.64 2.73
CA SER A 86 0.55 -10.46 4.09
C SER A 86 -0.93 -10.81 4.25
N LEU A 87 -1.69 -10.76 3.15
CA LEU A 87 -3.13 -11.04 3.11
C LEU A 87 -3.43 -12.50 2.72
N ASP A 88 -2.52 -13.19 2.03
CA ASP A 88 -2.68 -14.59 1.61
C ASP A 88 -3.05 -15.58 2.74
N PRO A 89 -2.57 -15.42 4.00
CA PRO A 89 -3.07 -16.20 5.12
C PRO A 89 -4.57 -15.98 5.40
N MET A 90 -5.09 -14.76 5.16
CA MET A 90 -6.50 -14.40 5.39
C MET A 90 -7.42 -14.82 4.23
N THR A 91 -6.95 -14.75 2.98
CA THR A 91 -7.73 -15.18 1.80
C THR A 91 -8.03 -16.68 1.83
N ASN A 92 -7.14 -17.49 2.41
CA ASN A 92 -7.34 -18.94 2.58
C ASN A 92 -8.30 -19.31 3.73
N ILE A 93 -8.51 -18.41 4.70
CA ILE A 93 -9.44 -18.64 5.83
C ILE A 93 -10.88 -18.35 5.41
N ILE A 94 -11.12 -17.26 4.66
CA ILE A 94 -12.47 -16.89 4.21
C ILE A 94 -13.06 -17.96 3.29
N ASN A 95 -12.27 -18.54 2.39
CA ASN A 95 -12.70 -19.64 1.50
C ASN A 95 -12.98 -20.97 2.23
N LYS A 96 -12.47 -21.15 3.47
CA LYS A 96 -12.68 -22.35 4.28
C LYS A 96 -13.92 -22.30 5.16
N VAL A 97 -14.46 -21.12 5.44
CA VAL A 97 -15.65 -20.91 6.27
C VAL A 97 -16.94 -20.90 5.42
N GLN A 98 -16.80 -20.81 4.09
CA GLN A 98 -17.91 -20.87 3.13
C GLN A 98 -18.05 -22.23 2.41
N SER A 99 -17.29 -23.25 2.81
CA SER A 99 -17.35 -24.65 2.32
C SER A 99 -17.80 -25.59 3.43
#